data_AF-A0A970P8V5-F1
#
_entry.id   AF-A0A970P8V5-F1
#
_cell.length_a   1.000
_cell.length_b   1.000
_cell.length_c   1.000
_cell.angle_alpha   90.00
_cell.angle_beta   90.00
_cell.angle_gamma   90.00
#
_symmetry.space_group_name_H-M   'P 1'
#
loop_
_entity.id
_entity.type
_entity.pdbx_description
1 polymer ?
#
loop_
_entity_poly.entity_id
_entity_poly.type
_entity_poly.pdbx_seq_one_letter_code
_entity_poly.pdbx_strand_id
1 'polypeptide(L)'
;MEGEREFLRRVYSSLPVLGCTGCYDCAGRCIAELRIVRSEYEAIREYLGGPIFTPTIRDARQMAARCEFADPDGPKCLIYPVRPLICRLFGVVEWLPCPRGRMDVLEPDGPRIMEQYRRFERRSFREWMRQEEVAKYHGNS
;
A
#
# COMPACT_ATOMS: atom_id res chain seq x y z
N MET A 1 13.98 -5.30 10.92
CA MET A 1 13.31 -4.16 10.25
C MET A 1 14.21 -3.41 9.27
N GLU A 2 15.54 -3.49 9.40
CA GLU A 2 16.46 -2.83 8.45
C GLU A 2 16.42 -3.43 7.03
N GLY A 3 16.49 -4.76 6.90
CA GLY A 3 16.44 -5.42 5.58
C GLY A 3 15.13 -5.23 4.80
N GLU A 4 14.01 -5.03 5.49
CA GLU A 4 12.72 -4.71 4.85
C GLU A 4 12.71 -3.29 4.29
N ARG A 5 13.13 -2.30 5.09
CA ARG A 5 13.24 -0.90 4.66
C ARG A 5 14.24 -0.74 3.51
N GLU A 6 15.37 -1.43 3.58
CA GLU A 6 16.38 -1.42 2.52
C GLU A 6 15.83 -2.03 1.22
N PHE A 7 15.14 -3.17 1.31
CA PHE A 7 14.45 -3.78 0.16
C PHE A 7 13.47 -2.81 -0.50
N LEU A 8 12.56 -2.22 0.29
CA LEU A 8 11.55 -1.29 -0.23
C LEU A 8 12.19 -0.05 -0.85
N ARG A 9 13.20 0.54 -0.20
CA ARG A 9 13.92 1.71 -0.71
C ARG A 9 14.54 1.41 -2.08
N ARG A 10 15.25 0.29 -2.21
CA ARG A 10 15.89 -0.15 -3.46
C ARG A 10 14.86 -0.34 -4.57
N VAL A 11 13.77 -1.04 -4.28
CA VAL A 11 12.72 -1.29 -5.28
C VAL A 11 12.04 0.02 -5.67
N TYR A 12 11.63 0.85 -4.72
CA TYR A 12 10.92 2.10 -5.04
C TYR A 12 11.77 3.06 -5.88
N SER A 13 13.09 3.07 -5.67
CA SER A 13 14.00 3.86 -6.50
C SER A 13 14.21 3.32 -7.92
N SER A 14 13.92 2.03 -8.16
CA SER A 14 14.13 1.38 -9.46
C SER A 14 12.87 1.33 -10.34
N LEU A 15 11.67 1.45 -9.75
CA LEU A 15 10.42 1.33 -10.51
C LEU A 15 10.30 2.44 -11.58
N PRO A 16 9.98 2.09 -12.84
CA PRO A 16 9.74 3.08 -13.88
C PRO A 16 8.48 3.90 -13.57
N VAL A 17 8.56 5.22 -13.80
CA VAL A 17 7.43 6.15 -13.62
C VAL A 17 7.09 6.94 -14.89
N LEU A 18 7.77 6.64 -16.01
CA LEU A 18 7.60 7.36 -17.27
C LEU A 18 6.18 7.14 -17.81
N GLY A 19 5.46 8.25 -18.08
CA GLY A 19 4.09 8.23 -18.62
C GLY A 19 2.96 8.34 -17.58
N CYS A 20 3.24 8.17 -16.29
CA CYS A 20 2.23 8.33 -15.24
C CYS A 20 1.88 9.81 -15.02
N THR A 21 0.60 10.18 -15.19
CA THR A 21 0.12 11.57 -15.01
C THR A 21 -0.55 11.82 -13.65
N GLY A 22 -0.52 10.86 -12.72
CA GLY A 22 -1.19 11.00 -11.43
C GLY A 22 -2.72 11.07 -11.50
N CYS A 23 -3.35 10.35 -12.45
CA CYS A 23 -4.79 10.43 -12.69
C CYS A 23 -5.70 9.72 -11.68
N TYR A 24 -5.13 8.92 -10.78
CA TYR A 24 -5.84 8.14 -9.76
C TYR A 24 -6.75 6.99 -10.26
N ASP A 25 -6.86 6.71 -11.55
CA ASP A 25 -7.68 5.57 -12.05
C ASP A 25 -7.24 4.21 -11.50
N CYS A 26 -5.96 4.06 -11.13
CA CYS A 26 -5.46 2.85 -10.45
C CYS A 26 -6.11 2.67 -9.06
N ALA A 27 -6.47 3.76 -8.37
CA ALA A 27 -7.17 3.70 -7.09
C ALA A 27 -8.59 3.12 -7.21
N GLY A 28 -9.23 3.28 -8.38
CA GLY A 28 -10.52 2.65 -8.68
C GLY A 28 -10.47 1.13 -8.80
N ARG A 29 -9.27 0.54 -8.95
CA ARG A 29 -9.02 -0.91 -8.92
C ARG A 29 -8.50 -1.42 -7.57
N CYS A 30 -8.32 -0.53 -6.59
CA CYS A 30 -7.85 -0.92 -5.27
C CYS A 30 -8.96 -1.63 -4.48
N ILE A 31 -8.58 -2.74 -3.85
CA ILE A 31 -9.45 -3.54 -2.99
C ILE A 31 -9.16 -3.27 -1.52
N ALA A 32 -10.13 -3.56 -0.65
CA ALA A 32 -9.92 -3.58 0.79
C ALA A 32 -8.88 -4.65 1.21
N GLU A 33 -8.41 -4.55 2.45
CA GLU A 33 -7.51 -5.53 3.08
C GLU A 33 -6.16 -5.71 2.37
N LEU A 34 -5.61 -4.63 1.82
CA LEU A 34 -4.24 -4.62 1.30
C LEU A 34 -3.27 -5.16 2.35
N ARG A 35 -2.60 -6.27 2.02
CA ARG A 35 -1.59 -6.87 2.89
C ARG A 35 -0.26 -6.17 2.66
N ILE A 36 0.13 -5.38 3.65
CA ILE A 36 1.32 -4.53 3.64
C ILE A 36 2.32 -5.00 4.69
N VAL A 37 3.60 -4.72 4.46
CA VAL A 37 4.65 -5.03 5.44
C VAL A 37 4.71 -3.95 6.53
N ARG A 38 5.44 -4.24 7.62
CA ARG A 38 5.47 -3.35 8.79
C ARG A 38 6.01 -1.94 8.45
N SER A 39 7.06 -1.84 7.66
CA SER A 39 7.65 -0.55 7.28
C SER A 39 6.72 0.31 6.41
N GLU A 40 5.87 -0.31 5.58
CA GLU A 40 4.85 0.41 4.83
C GLU A 40 3.73 0.89 5.74
N TYR A 41 3.29 0.05 6.68
CA TYR A 41 2.34 0.44 7.71
C TYR A 41 2.85 1.64 8.51
N GLU A 42 4.11 1.61 8.97
CA GLU A 42 4.72 2.71 9.71
C GLU A 42 4.77 4.00 8.88
N ALA A 43 5.15 3.92 7.60
CA ALA A 43 5.16 5.07 6.69
C ALA A 43 3.76 5.64 6.43
N ILE A 44 2.74 4.78 6.25
CA ILE A 44 1.35 5.20 6.09
C ILE A 44 0.84 5.88 7.35
N ARG A 45 1.07 5.26 8.52
CA ARG A 45 0.66 5.80 9.82
C ARG A 45 1.29 7.16 10.09
N GLU A 46 2.60 7.30 9.85
CA GLU A 46 3.32 8.56 9.99
C GLU A 46 2.75 9.64 9.05
N TYR A 47 2.56 9.30 7.77
CA TYR A 47 2.01 10.22 6.78
C TYR A 47 0.59 10.70 7.09
N LEU A 48 -0.24 9.84 7.70
CA LEU A 48 -1.63 10.17 8.07
C LEU A 48 -1.74 10.94 9.40
N GLY A 49 -0.62 11.36 10.00
CA GLY A 49 -0.63 12.13 11.26
C GLY A 49 -0.52 11.28 12.53
N GLY A 50 -0.06 10.03 12.41
CA GLY A 50 0.24 9.17 13.56
C GLY A 50 -0.96 8.37 14.09
N PRO A 51 -0.94 7.95 15.37
CA PRO A 51 -1.92 7.00 15.94
C PRO A 51 -3.36 7.52 16.04
N ILE A 52 -3.64 8.75 15.57
CA ILE A 52 -4.97 9.39 15.62
C ILE A 52 -5.77 9.13 14.34
N PHE A 53 -5.16 8.55 13.30
CA PHE A 53 -5.91 8.17 12.11
C PHE A 53 -6.75 6.91 12.37
N THR A 54 -8.06 7.10 12.51
CA THR A 54 -9.05 6.02 12.47
C THR A 54 -9.62 5.95 11.05
N PRO A 55 -9.26 4.95 10.22
CA PRO A 55 -9.93 4.73 8.96
C PRO A 55 -11.43 4.59 9.24
N THR A 56 -12.28 5.23 8.45
CA THR A 56 -13.73 5.18 8.63
C THR A 56 -14.16 3.71 8.74
N ILE A 57 -14.75 3.32 9.87
CA ILE A 57 -15.20 1.95 10.11
C ILE A 57 -16.32 1.67 9.11
N ARG A 58 -16.00 0.93 8.06
CA ARG A 58 -16.98 0.38 7.12
C ARG A 58 -17.24 -1.09 7.49
N ASP A 59 -18.51 -1.46 7.48
CA ASP A 59 -19.00 -2.81 7.78
C ASP A 59 -18.33 -3.84 6.86
N ALA A 60 -17.72 -4.86 7.47
CA ALA A 60 -17.04 -5.96 6.79
C ALA A 60 -17.98 -6.81 5.91
N ARG A 61 -19.31 -6.65 6.03
CA ARG A 61 -20.31 -7.34 5.18
C ARG A 61 -20.43 -6.79 3.76
N GLN A 62 -19.76 -5.68 3.42
CA GLN A 62 -19.71 -5.19 2.04
C GLN A 62 -18.65 -5.97 1.25
N MET A 63 -19.04 -7.09 0.63
CA MET A 63 -18.19 -7.98 -0.20
C MET A 63 -17.57 -7.35 -1.48
N ALA A 64 -17.50 -6.02 -1.56
CA ALA A 64 -16.75 -5.26 -2.56
C ALA A 64 -16.22 -3.95 -1.93
N ALA A 65 -15.74 -4.02 -0.69
CA ALA A 65 -15.24 -2.85 0.01
C ALA A 65 -14.09 -2.20 -0.77
N ARG A 66 -14.30 -0.94 -1.17
CA ARG A 66 -13.24 -0.07 -1.69
C ARG A 66 -12.10 0.00 -0.67
N CYS A 67 -10.88 0.16 -1.17
CA CYS A 67 -9.69 0.38 -0.34
C CYS A 67 -9.95 1.43 0.76
N GLU A 68 -9.50 1.16 1.98
CA GLU A 68 -9.72 2.03 3.15
C GLU A 68 -9.01 3.39 3.06
N PHE A 69 -8.06 3.53 2.12
CA PHE A 69 -7.37 4.79 1.81
C PHE A 69 -7.94 5.50 0.58
N ALA A 70 -9.06 5.03 0.03
CA ALA A 70 -9.77 5.76 -1.02
C ALA A 70 -10.45 6.99 -0.41
N ASP A 71 -10.28 8.13 -1.06
CA ASP A 71 -11.01 9.35 -0.73
C ASP A 71 -12.54 9.09 -0.87
N PRO A 72 -13.36 9.35 0.16
CA PRO A 72 -14.80 9.16 0.07
C PRO A 72 -15.46 10.10 -0.95
N ASP A 73 -14.86 11.27 -1.18
CA ASP A 73 -15.45 12.36 -1.97
C ASP A 73 -14.82 12.47 -3.38
N GLY A 74 -13.86 11.62 -3.71
CA GLY A 74 -13.14 11.71 -4.97
C GLY A 74 -12.37 10.45 -5.36
N PRO A 75 -11.70 10.45 -6.53
CA PRO A 75 -10.92 9.30 -6.98
C PRO A 75 -9.56 9.18 -6.27
N LYS A 76 -9.21 10.13 -5.41
CA LYS A 76 -7.85 10.27 -4.85
C LYS A 76 -7.54 9.14 -3.87
N CYS A 77 -6.25 8.83 -3.77
CA CYS A 77 -5.75 7.96 -2.72
C CYS A 77 -5.19 8.85 -1.60
N LEU A 78 -5.72 8.72 -0.39
CA LEU A 78 -5.32 9.51 0.77
C LEU A 78 -3.83 9.30 1.12
N ILE A 79 -3.26 8.15 0.75
CA ILE A 79 -1.87 7.78 1.04
C ILE A 79 -0.96 7.82 -0.19
N TYR A 80 -1.34 8.56 -1.25
CA TYR A 80 -0.66 8.50 -2.56
C TYR A 80 0.89 8.56 -2.51
N PRO A 81 1.52 9.45 -1.71
CA PRO A 81 2.98 9.55 -1.63
C PRO A 81 3.66 8.34 -0.98
N VAL A 82 2.98 7.69 -0.04
CA VAL A 82 3.48 6.55 0.74
C VAL A 82 2.77 5.24 0.40
N ARG A 83 2.24 5.14 -0.83
CA ARG A 83 1.59 3.93 -1.32
C ARG A 83 2.46 2.68 -1.12
N PRO A 84 1.86 1.55 -0.72
CA PRO A 84 2.58 0.29 -0.60
C PRO A 84 3.03 -0.21 -1.97
N LEU A 85 3.98 -1.14 -1.99
CA LEU A 85 4.62 -1.73 -3.15
C LEU A 85 3.60 -2.21 -4.17
N ILE A 86 2.59 -2.98 -3.74
CA ILE A 86 1.56 -3.49 -4.63
C ILE A 86 0.83 -2.38 -5.40
N CYS A 87 0.60 -1.23 -4.76
CA CYS A 87 -0.01 -0.06 -5.39
C CYS A 87 0.94 0.68 -6.33
N ARG A 88 2.26 0.60 -6.10
CA ARG A 88 3.29 1.18 -6.98
C ARG A 88 3.55 0.34 -8.22
N LEU A 89 3.24 -0.96 -8.18
CA LEU A 89 3.36 -1.86 -9.32
C LEU A 89 2.26 -1.66 -10.37
N PHE A 90 1.18 -0.94 -10.05
CA PHE A 90 0.16 -0.59 -11.05
C PHE A 90 0.75 0.26 -12.18
N GLY A 91 0.58 -0.24 -13.41
CA GLY A 91 1.15 0.31 -14.62
C GLY A 91 2.61 -0.09 -14.86
N VAL A 92 3.25 -0.78 -13.92
CA VAL A 92 4.68 -1.11 -13.97
C VAL A 92 4.90 -2.59 -14.25
N VAL A 93 3.93 -3.46 -14.00
CA VAL A 93 4.01 -4.91 -14.28
C VAL A 93 2.82 -5.39 -15.10
N GLU A 94 3.00 -6.46 -15.88
CA GLU A 94 2.01 -6.96 -16.85
C GLU A 94 0.66 -7.33 -16.20
N TRP A 95 0.69 -7.92 -15.00
CA TRP A 95 -0.52 -8.36 -14.29
C TRP A 95 -1.21 -7.24 -13.48
N LEU A 96 -0.65 -6.03 -13.47
CA LEU A 96 -1.28 -4.83 -12.89
C LEU A 96 -1.21 -3.68 -13.90
N PRO A 97 -1.89 -3.78 -15.06
CA PRO A 97 -1.73 -2.80 -16.13
C PRO A 97 -2.27 -1.42 -15.74
N CYS A 98 -1.73 -0.37 -16.37
CA CYS A 98 -2.23 0.98 -16.24
C CYS A 98 -3.67 1.04 -16.79
N PRO A 99 -4.69 1.51 -16.03
CA PRO A 99 -6.06 1.58 -16.55
C PRO A 99 -6.23 2.45 -17.79
N ARG A 100 -5.31 3.39 -18.02
CA ARG A 100 -5.28 4.28 -19.19
C ARG A 100 -4.28 3.86 -20.27
N GLY A 101 -3.55 2.75 -20.08
CA GLY A 101 -2.55 2.26 -21.03
C GLY A 101 -1.41 3.25 -21.33
N ARG A 102 -1.02 4.10 -20.38
CA ARG A 102 -0.02 5.16 -20.58
C ARG A 102 1.41 4.83 -20.16
N MET A 103 1.62 3.65 -19.56
CA MET A 103 2.94 3.27 -19.08
C MET A 103 3.62 2.45 -20.16
N ASP A 104 4.68 3.03 -20.73
CA ASP A 104 5.39 2.47 -21.89
C ASP A 104 6.56 1.57 -21.50
N VAL A 105 6.94 1.57 -20.22
CA VAL A 105 8.05 0.78 -19.67
C VAL A 105 7.54 -0.06 -18.51
N LEU A 106 7.78 -1.36 -18.61
CA LEU A 106 7.49 -2.33 -17.55
C LEU A 106 8.76 -2.71 -16.80
N GLU A 107 8.60 -3.09 -15.54
CA GLU A 107 9.62 -3.71 -14.70
C GLU A 107 9.64 -5.23 -14.98
N PRO A 108 10.64 -5.75 -15.72
CA PRO A 108 10.69 -7.16 -16.09
C PRO A 108 10.86 -8.09 -14.87
N ASP A 109 11.45 -7.61 -13.77
CA ASP A 109 11.69 -8.40 -12.56
C ASP A 109 10.53 -8.35 -11.55
N GLY A 110 9.35 -7.88 -11.96
CA GLY A 110 8.17 -7.82 -11.09
C GLY A 110 7.85 -9.11 -10.30
N PRO A 111 7.98 -10.33 -10.87
CA PRO A 111 7.72 -11.56 -10.12
C PRO A 111 8.77 -11.78 -9.02
N ARG A 112 10.04 -11.45 -9.30
CA ARG A 112 11.14 -11.54 -8.34
C ARG A 112 11.00 -10.52 -7.21
N ILE A 113 10.54 -9.31 -7.51
CA ILE A 113 10.20 -8.30 -6.51
C ILE A 113 9.14 -8.84 -5.55
N MET A 114 8.06 -9.43 -6.08
CA MET A 114 6.98 -10.00 -5.24
C MET A 114 7.42 -11.24 -4.46
N GLU A 115 8.32 -12.06 -5.02
CA GLU A 115 8.95 -13.20 -4.35
C GLU A 115 9.81 -12.79 -3.15
N GLN A 116 10.51 -11.66 -3.24
CA GLN A 116 11.23 -11.10 -2.09
C GLN A 116 10.26 -10.49 -1.08
N TYR A 117 9.29 -9.71 -1.55
CA TYR A 117 8.30 -9.06 -0.71
C TYR A 117 7.47 -10.05 0.12
N ARG A 118 7.13 -11.23 -0.43
CA ARG A 118 6.37 -12.25 0.30
C ARG A 118 7.10 -12.87 1.50
N ARG A 119 8.42 -12.70 1.59
CA ARG A 119 9.24 -13.23 2.71
C ARG A 119 9.07 -12.43 4.00
N PHE A 120 8.58 -11.20 3.88
CA PHE A 120 8.26 -10.36 5.03
C PHE A 120 6.84 -10.66 5.53
N GLU A 121 6.63 -10.50 6.84
CA GLU A 121 5.30 -10.59 7.43
C GLU A 121 4.41 -9.49 6.85
N ARG A 122 3.19 -9.85 6.44
CA ARG A 122 2.23 -8.92 5.85
C ARG A 122 0.89 -9.00 6.54
N ARG A 123 0.39 -7.85 6.95
CA ARG A 123 -0.91 -7.68 7.58
C ARG A 123 -1.71 -6.58 6.90
N SER A 124 -3.02 -6.58 7.08
CA SER A 124 -3.80 -5.40 6.73
C SER A 124 -3.41 -4.23 7.64
N PHE A 125 -3.67 -3.00 7.20
CA PHE A 125 -3.40 -1.81 8.00
C PHE A 125 -4.05 -1.90 9.39
N ARG A 126 -5.30 -2.35 9.43
CA ARG A 126 -6.07 -2.56 10.67
C ARG A 126 -5.49 -3.64 11.58
N GLU A 127 -4.98 -4.73 11.01
CA GLU A 127 -4.31 -5.79 11.78
C GLU A 127 -3.02 -5.28 12.44
N TRP A 128 -2.23 -4.47 11.72
CA TRP A 128 -1.05 -3.81 12.30
C TRP A 128 -1.42 -2.83 13.42
N MET A 129 -2.44 -1.99 13.20
CA MET A 129 -2.93 -1.07 14.24
C MET A 129 -3.32 -1.81 15.52
N ARG A 130 -4.14 -2.88 15.40
CA ARG A 130 -4.56 -3.68 16.57
C ARG A 130 -3.39 -4.30 17.31
N GLN A 131 -2.37 -4.77 16.59
CA GLN A 131 -1.17 -5.33 17.22
C GLN A 131 -0.38 -4.28 18.01
N GLU A 132 -0.25 -3.06 17.48
CA GLU A 132 0.41 -1.96 18.21
C GLU A 132 -0.40 -1.52 19.45
N GLU A 133 -1.72 -1.45 19.34
CA GLU A 133 -2.59 -1.13 20.47
C GLU A 133 -2.42 -2.16 21.59
N VAL A 134 -2.54 -3.45 21.27
CA VAL A 134 -2.35 -4.56 22.22
C VAL A 134 -0.96 -4.49 22.86
N ALA A 135 0.10 -4.25 22.07
CA ALA A 135 1.46 -4.12 22.60
C ALA A 135 1.61 -2.95 23.59
N LYS A 136 0.93 -1.81 23.35
CA LYS A 136 0.92 -0.67 24.29
C LYS A 136 0.22 -1.00 25.61
N TYR A 137 -0.89 -1.74 25.58
CA TYR A 137 -1.62 -2.13 26.79
C TYR A 137 -0.86 -3.19 27.62
N HIS A 138 -0.14 -4.10 27.00
CA HIS A 138 0.63 -5.14 27.71
C HIS A 138 2.07 -4.73 28.08
N GLY A 139 2.59 -3.63 27.52
CA GLY A 139 3.91 -3.09 27.85
C GLY A 139 3.92 -2.09 29.03
N ASN A 140 2.78 -1.89 29.69
CA ASN A 140 2.59 -0.93 30.79
C ASN A 140 2.23 -1.64 32.12
N SER A 141 2.71 -2.87 32.32
CA SER A 141 2.60 -3.65 33.57
C SER A 141 3.97 -4.00 34.12
#